data_AF-A0A2S3QHF3-F1
#
_entry.id   AF-A0A2S3QHF3-F1
#
_cell.length_a   1.000
_cell.length_b   1.000
_cell.length_c   1.000
_cell.angle_alpha   90.00
_cell.angle_beta   90.00
_cell.angle_gamma   90.00
#
_symmetry.space_group_name_H-M   'P 1'
#
loop_
_entity.id
_entity.type
_entity.pdbx_description
1 polymer ?
#
loop_
_entity_poly.entity_id
_entity_poly.type
_entity_poly.pdbx_seq_one_letter_code
_entity_poly.pdbx_strand_id
1 'polypeptide(L)' 'MLTIMICPKCRRHPVRTLTNPVSGDIYKICDNYPICSYVEDLEPWIPLDLIAADQPLQVPHSA' A
#
# COMPACT_ATOMS: atom_id res chain seq x y z
N MET A 1 12.16 -20.69 1.28
CA MET A 1 12.29 -20.11 2.64
C MET A 1 11.18 -19.07 2.80
N LEU A 2 10.26 -19.25 3.74
CA LEU A 2 9.27 -18.21 4.09
C LEU A 2 9.96 -17.20 5.00
N THR A 3 10.22 -15.98 4.51
CA THR A 3 10.80 -14.91 5.33
C THR A 3 9.71 -14.34 6.23
N ILE A 4 9.78 -14.64 7.53
CA ILE A 4 8.87 -14.06 8.53
C ILE A 4 9.43 -12.70 8.94
N MET A 5 8.70 -11.63 8.61
CA MET A 5 9.05 -10.27 9.05
C MET A 5 8.47 -10.01 10.44
N ILE A 6 9.34 -9.67 11.40
CA ILE A 6 8.94 -9.28 12.75
C ILE A 6 8.47 -7.82 12.76
N CYS A 7 7.37 -7.53 13.48
CA CYS A 7 6.80 -6.19 13.56
C CYS A 7 7.83 -5.19 14.11
N PRO A 8 8.11 -4.08 13.39
CA PRO A 8 9.12 -3.11 13.80
C PRO A 8 8.70 -2.30 15.03
N LYS A 9 7.38 -2.17 15.30
CA LYS A 9 6.84 -1.39 16.42
C LYS A 9 6.99 -2.11 17.76
N CYS A 10 6.53 -3.36 17.86
CA CYS A 10 6.57 -4.11 19.12
C CYS A 10 7.73 -5.11 19.22
N ARG A 11 8.40 -5.41 18.10
CA ARG A 11 9.55 -6.35 18.00
C ARG A 11 9.30 -7.73 18.59
N ARG A 12 8.03 -8.17 18.65
CA ARG A 12 7.63 -9.39 19.36
C ARG A 12 6.71 -10.32 18.55
N HIS A 13 5.85 -9.74 17.72
CA HIS A 13 4.90 -10.48 16.89
C HIS A 13 5.23 -10.29 15.41
N PRO A 14 4.90 -11.25 14.53
CA PRO A 14 5.09 -11.11 13.10
C PRO A 14 4.16 -10.06 12.49
N VAL A 15 4.47 -9.67 11.26
CA VAL A 15 3.59 -8.89 10.39
C VAL A 15 2.92 -9.84 9.40
N ARG A 16 1.62 -9.64 9.16
CA ARG A 16 0.87 -10.30 8.10
C ARG A 16 0.41 -9.29 7.05
N THR A 17 0.31 -9.73 5.81
CA THR A 17 -0.26 -8.94 4.71
C THR A 17 -1.74 -9.27 4.57
N LEU A 18 -2.58 -8.26 4.47
CA LEU A 18 -4.02 -8.35 4.24
C LEU A 18 -4.40 -7.52 3.02
N THR A 19 -5.53 -7.89 2.42
CA THR A 19 -6.17 -7.11 1.36
C THR A 19 -7.50 -6.62 1.88
N ASN A 20 -7.76 -5.32 1.78
CA ASN A 20 -9.07 -4.75 2.06
C ASN A 20 -10.03 -5.18 0.93
N PRO A 21 -11.09 -5.95 1.22
CA PRO A 21 -12.00 -6.43 0.18
C PRO A 21 -12.87 -5.32 -0.42
N VAL A 22 -12.97 -4.16 0.23
CA VAL A 22 -13.81 -3.04 -0.22
C VAL A 22 -13.03 -2.11 -1.15
N SER A 23 -11.82 -1.70 -0.75
CA SER A 23 -10.99 -0.78 -1.54
C SER A 23 -9.99 -1.49 -2.46
N GLY A 24 -9.68 -2.76 -2.18
CA GLY A 24 -8.61 -3.49 -2.86
C GLY A 24 -7.21 -3.21 -2.32
N ASP A 25 -7.08 -2.31 -1.33
CA ASP A 25 -5.78 -1.92 -0.79
C ASP A 25 -5.09 -3.09 -0.11
N ILE A 26 -3.78 -3.21 -0.33
CA ILE A 26 -2.95 -4.22 0.32
C ILE A 26 -2.19 -3.52 1.44
N TYR A 27 -2.24 -4.07 2.66
CA TYR A 27 -1.55 -3.49 3.81
C TYR A 27 -0.93 -4.57 4.68
N LYS A 28 0.14 -4.20 5.37
CA LYS A 28 0.78 -4.99 6.41
C LYS A 28 0.21 -4.60 7.76
N ILE A 29 -0.06 -5.58 8.62
CA ILE A 29 -0.55 -5.36 9.98
C ILE A 29 0.19 -6.26 10.97
N CYS A 30 0.43 -5.76 12.18
CA CYS A 30 0.95 -6.58 13.27
C CYS A 30 -0.06 -7.66 13.67
N ASP A 31 0.41 -8.88 13.91
CA ASP A 31 -0.47 -9.99 14.27
C ASP A 31 -1.08 -9.85 15.68
N ASN A 32 -0.51 -8.97 16.51
CA ASN A 32 -1.05 -8.60 17.82
C ASN A 32 -1.93 -7.34 17.78
N TYR A 33 -2.47 -6.96 16.61
CA TYR A 33 -3.48 -5.92 16.53
C TYR A 33 -4.78 -6.39 17.21
N PRO A 34 -5.48 -5.54 17.99
CA PRO A 34 -5.29 -4.09 18.17
C PRO A 34 -4.31 -3.65 19.26
N ILE A 35 -3.73 -4.58 20.04
CA ILE A 35 -2.79 -4.26 21.13
C ILE A 35 -1.53 -3.55 20.59
N CYS A 36 -1.03 -3.98 19.43
CA CYS A 36 -0.01 -3.25 18.67
C CYS A 36 -0.63 -2.67 17.39
N SER A 37 -0.82 -1.35 17.37
CA SER A 37 -1.42 -0.61 16.25
C SER A 37 -0.46 -0.31 15.10
N TYR A 38 0.44 -1.23 14.76
CA TYR A 38 1.28 -1.09 13.56
C TYR A 38 0.49 -1.54 12.33
N VAL A 39 0.37 -0.62 11.39
CA VAL A 39 -0.21 -0.80 10.05
C VAL A 39 0.71 -0.06 9.08
N GLU A 40 0.99 -0.66 7.93
CA GLU A 40 1.76 -0.06 6.84
C GLU A 40 1.03 -0.37 5.53
N ASP A 41 0.52 0.68 4.88
CA ASP A 41 -0.10 0.54 3.57
C ASP A 41 0.98 0.16 2.54
N LEU A 42 0.73 -0.87 1.73
CA LEU A 42 1.52 -1.07 0.53
C LEU A 42 0.82 -0.30 -0.58
N GLU A 43 1.48 0.77 -1.05
CA GLU A 43 1.02 1.42 -2.27
C GLU A 43 0.85 0.36 -3.35
N PRO A 44 -0.33 0.29 -4.01
CA PRO A 44 -0.49 -0.56 -5.16
C PRO A 44 0.57 -0.14 -6.18
N TRP A 45 1.29 -1.12 -6.75
CA TRP A 45 2.15 -0.84 -7.89
C TRP A 45 1.23 -0.44 -9.05
N ILE A 46 1.06 0.87 -9.24
CA ILE A 46 0.36 1.43 -10.40
C ILE A 46 1.43 1.59 -11.48
N PRO A 47 1.33 0.88 -12.62
CA PRO A 47 2.17 1.15 -13.78
C PRO A 47 2.15 2.65 -14.12
N LEU A 48 3.33 3.27 -14.26
CA LEU A 48 3.48 4.71 -14.56
C LEU A 48 2.71 5.15 -15.82
N ASP A 49 2.53 4.22 -16.76
CA ASP A 49 1.74 4.38 -17.98
C ASP A 49 0.24 4.57 -17.73
N LEU A 50 -0.31 4.09 -16.61
CA LEU A 50 -1.70 4.34 -16.21
C LEU A 50 -1.89 5.69 -15.51
N ILE A 51 -0.82 6.28 -14.96
CA ILE A 51 -0.85 7.57 -14.27
C ILE A 51 -0.94 8.73 -15.28
N ALA A 52 -0.48 8.54 -16.52
CA ALA A 52 -0.43 9.57 -17.56
C ALA A 52 -1.79 9.90 -18.22
N ALA A 53 -2.87 9.19 -17.90
CA ALA A 53 -4.18 9.40 -18.53
C ALA A 53 -4.96 10.63 -18.01
N ASP A 54 -4.48 11.31 -16.97
CA ASP A 54 -5.11 12.50 -16.38
C ASP A 54 -4.31 13.79 -16.63
N GLN A 55 -3.66 13.94 -17.78
CA GLN A 55 -3.23 15.27 -18.23
C GLN A 55 -4.33 15.90 -19.11
N PRO A 56 -4.90 17.05 -18.73
CA PRO A 56 -5.80 17.78 -19.61
C PRO A 56 -5.03 18.20 -20.86
N LEU A 57 -5.57 17.82 -22.02
CA LEU A 57 -5.14 18.20 -23.36
C LEU A 57 -4.82 19.70 -23.39
N GLN A 58 -3.54 20.08 -23.38
CA GLN A 58 -3.13 21.45 -23.67
C GLN A 58 -3.37 21.68 -25.17
N VAL A 59 -4.54 22.21 -25.52
CA VAL A 59 -4.82 22.75 -26.85
C VAL A 59 -3.90 23.95 -27.08
N PRO A 60 -2.97 23.92 -28.05
CA PRO A 60 -2.26 25.14 -28.40
C PRO A 60 -3.25 26.11 -29.05
N HIS A 61 -3.47 27.25 -28.39
CA HIS A 61 -4.12 28.41 -29.01
C HIS A 61 -3.16 28.96 -30.07
N SER A 62 -3.54 28.80 -31.34
CA SER A 62 -2.93 29.50 -32.47
C SER A 62 -3.36 30.97 -32.45
N ALA A 63 -2.41 31.90 -32.49
CA ALA A 63 -2.62 33.30 -32.84
C ALA A 63 -1.47 33.78 -33.72
#